data_AF-A0A8T0PEY9-F1
#
_entry.id   AF-A0A8T0PEY9-F1
#
_cell.length_a   1.000
_cell.length_b   1.000
_cell.length_c   1.000
_cell.angle_alpha   90.00
_cell.angle_beta   90.00
_cell.angle_gamma   90.00
#
_symmetry.space_group_name_H-M   'P 1'
#
loop_
_entity.id
_entity.type
_entity.pdbx_description
1 polymer ?
#
loop_
_entity_poly.entity_id
_entity_poly.type
_entity_poly.pdbx_seq_one_letter_code
_entity_poly.pdbx_strand_id
1 'polypeptide(L)'
;MGLFSSPAKVYKPAAEVDLGPGSDEHYISPNVRAPRVAGLLVKLLAWVLETPVLGWIVLTVLKRDNLVYKLVSDAEIPEPPLFTATHTWRDIPEKNVRRTKPGSSPAERVQEAVSCLPARLPAPGGGPASGFRRWTVRDFHRAYSSGQTTPAMVARRFLTAVKECSDLKMAVFISCDAADVMRQAEDSTRRYQQGAPLSAMDGVLVAVKDELDCLPYPTTGGTRWLGAARRGAADAACVAQLRACGAVLAGKANMHELGAGTSGINPHHGATRNPCDPARVSGGSSGGSAAAVCAGLCPVALGADGGGSVRMPAALCGVVGFKPTAGRLSNAGLLPLNWTVGMPGILAATVEDALIAYAAIVDQSKPSPLQQPELNLPLLTCTRSISNIKLAKYAKWFDDSSEDIRNLCGKALQMLKAQYGWETVEVTVPEIEEMRLAHYVTMGSECTASLAKYLDNMSRSEIGWDVRIGLSAYRSFSSRDYLNAQRLRCRQMYFHERIFEAADAIVTPMTGCARATDHHHCSSFAVVIRSY
;
A
#
# COMPACT_ATOMS: atom_id res chain seq x y z
N MET A 1 7.95 -39.49 15.51
CA MET A 1 8.55 -39.13 14.20
C MET A 1 7.69 -39.70 13.07
N GLY A 2 6.43 -39.29 12.94
CA GLY A 2 5.42 -40.07 12.21
C GLY A 2 4.54 -39.28 11.25
N LEU A 3 4.30 -39.87 10.07
CA LEU A 3 3.29 -39.60 9.04
C LEU A 3 3.22 -38.22 8.34
N PHE A 4 3.89 -37.16 8.83
CA PHE A 4 3.72 -35.80 8.27
C PHE A 4 5.00 -35.01 7.96
N SER A 5 6.20 -35.60 8.09
CA SER A 5 7.46 -34.87 7.91
C SER A 5 7.93 -34.86 6.46
N SER A 6 7.85 -33.70 5.80
CA SER A 6 8.72 -33.38 4.67
C SER A 6 10.13 -33.06 5.22
N PRO A 7 11.23 -33.47 4.56
CA PRO A 7 12.56 -33.08 5.00
C PRO A 7 12.66 -31.55 5.03
N ALA A 8 13.10 -31.01 6.18
CA ALA A 8 13.28 -29.58 6.38
C ALA A 8 14.33 -29.02 5.42
N LYS A 9 14.16 -27.76 5.00
CA LYS A 9 15.17 -27.08 4.20
C LYS A 9 16.33 -26.64 5.09
N VAL A 10 17.55 -26.98 4.69
CA VAL A 10 18.79 -26.46 5.27
C VAL A 10 19.31 -25.36 4.35
N TYR A 11 19.37 -24.13 4.85
CA TYR A 11 19.79 -22.98 4.06
C TYR A 11 21.31 -22.80 4.13
N LYS A 12 21.95 -22.61 2.97
CA LYS A 12 23.31 -22.08 2.92
C LYS A 12 23.32 -20.65 3.48
N PRO A 13 24.41 -20.18 4.11
CA PRO A 13 24.56 -18.78 4.48
C PRO A 13 24.21 -17.85 3.31
N ALA A 14 23.45 -16.77 3.56
CA ALA A 14 22.98 -15.86 2.51
C ALA A 14 24.14 -15.26 1.69
N ALA A 15 25.31 -15.11 2.32
CA ALA A 15 26.52 -14.63 1.66
C ALA A 15 27.14 -15.61 0.65
N GLU A 16 26.75 -16.88 0.67
CA GLU A 16 27.24 -17.92 -0.25
C GLU A 16 26.29 -18.17 -1.43
N VAL A 17 25.13 -17.48 -1.47
CA VAL A 17 24.13 -17.64 -2.53
C VAL A 17 24.48 -16.71 -3.70
N ASP A 18 24.59 -17.27 -4.91
CA ASP A 18 24.78 -16.48 -6.13
C ASP A 18 23.47 -15.79 -6.53
N LEU A 19 23.54 -14.47 -6.78
CA LEU A 19 22.41 -13.64 -7.21
C LEU A 19 22.53 -13.21 -8.68
N GLY A 20 23.58 -13.67 -9.37
CA GLY A 20 23.78 -13.43 -10.78
C GLY A 20 22.78 -14.15 -11.68
N PRO A 21 22.83 -13.88 -13.00
CA PRO A 21 21.96 -14.52 -13.98
C PRO A 21 22.23 -16.02 -14.14
N GLY A 22 23.39 -16.51 -13.72
CA GLY A 22 23.81 -17.92 -13.77
C GLY A 22 23.52 -18.71 -12.48
N SER A 23 22.84 -18.10 -11.51
CA SER A 23 22.54 -18.72 -10.21
C SER A 23 21.84 -20.08 -10.35
N ASP A 24 22.21 -21.03 -9.48
CA ASP A 24 21.57 -22.34 -9.35
C ASP A 24 20.28 -22.30 -8.52
N GLU A 25 19.91 -21.13 -7.97
CA GLU A 25 18.70 -20.97 -7.18
C GLU A 25 17.43 -21.18 -8.02
N HIS A 26 16.56 -22.05 -7.51
CA HIS A 26 15.33 -22.43 -8.19
C HIS A 26 14.19 -21.48 -7.87
N TYR A 27 13.51 -20.99 -8.91
CA TYR A 27 12.23 -20.29 -8.75
C TYR A 27 11.14 -21.29 -8.36
N ILE A 28 10.56 -21.12 -7.18
CA ILE A 28 9.38 -21.87 -6.74
C ILE A 28 8.15 -21.03 -7.10
N SER A 29 7.43 -21.41 -8.16
CA SER A 29 6.13 -20.80 -8.46
C SER A 29 5.16 -21.04 -7.31
N PRO A 30 4.56 -19.99 -6.73
CA PRO A 30 3.62 -20.14 -5.62
C PRO A 30 2.41 -20.98 -6.03
N ASN A 31 2.20 -22.11 -5.34
CA ASN A 31 1.01 -22.95 -5.51
C ASN A 31 0.25 -23.00 -4.19
N VAL A 32 -0.39 -21.88 -3.83
CA VAL A 32 -1.15 -21.76 -2.59
C VAL A 32 -2.38 -22.66 -2.65
N ARG A 33 -2.40 -23.71 -1.84
CA ARG A 33 -3.50 -24.68 -1.73
C ARG A 33 -4.43 -24.30 -0.59
N ALA A 34 -5.62 -23.85 -0.94
CA ALA A 34 -6.69 -23.58 0.01
C ALA A 34 -8.05 -23.86 -0.65
N PRO A 35 -9.07 -24.29 0.13
CA PRO A 35 -10.41 -24.48 -0.40
C PRO A 35 -11.02 -23.13 -0.81
N ARG A 36 -11.63 -23.07 -1.99
CA ARG A 36 -12.43 -21.92 -2.42
C ARG A 36 -13.86 -22.10 -1.93
N VAL A 37 -14.29 -21.26 -0.99
CA VAL A 37 -15.60 -21.36 -0.35
C VAL A 37 -16.33 -20.02 -0.33
N ALA A 38 -17.65 -20.05 -0.44
CA ALA A 38 -18.53 -18.88 -0.35
C ALA A 38 -19.85 -19.25 0.32
N GLY A 39 -20.64 -18.25 0.74
CA GLY A 39 -22.00 -18.44 1.25
C GLY A 39 -22.05 -19.24 2.56
N LEU A 40 -22.74 -20.38 2.57
CA LEU A 40 -22.82 -21.24 3.76
C LEU A 40 -21.49 -21.95 4.06
N LEU A 41 -20.73 -22.33 3.01
CA LEU A 41 -19.50 -23.10 3.15
C LEU A 41 -18.38 -22.33 3.86
N VAL A 42 -18.31 -21.01 3.68
CA VAL A 42 -17.33 -20.18 4.42
C VAL A 42 -17.62 -20.15 5.92
N LYS A 43 -18.91 -20.18 6.30
CA LYS A 43 -19.33 -20.22 7.71
C LYS A 43 -18.97 -21.56 8.36
N LEU A 44 -19.22 -22.66 7.63
CA LEU A 44 -18.84 -24.00 8.08
C LEU A 44 -17.33 -24.14 8.21
N LEU A 45 -16.55 -23.66 7.23
CA LEU A 45 -15.10 -23.69 7.31
C LEU A 45 -14.58 -22.89 8.51
N ALA A 46 -15.08 -21.67 8.73
CA ALA A 46 -14.71 -20.87 9.89
C ALA A 46 -15.01 -21.62 11.22
N TRP A 47 -16.19 -22.23 11.33
CA TRP A 47 -16.56 -23.02 12.50
C TRP A 47 -15.63 -24.24 12.72
N VAL A 48 -15.28 -24.95 11.64
CA VAL A 48 -14.32 -26.07 11.70
C VAL A 48 -12.95 -25.60 12.18
N LEU A 49 -12.42 -24.53 11.60
CA LEU A 49 -11.09 -23.97 11.94
C LEU A 49 -11.03 -23.45 13.39
N GLU A 50 -12.16 -23.02 13.92
CA GLU A 50 -12.27 -22.54 15.30
C GLU A 50 -12.51 -23.63 16.34
N THR A 51 -12.80 -24.86 15.91
CA THR A 51 -12.97 -26.01 16.79
C THR A 51 -11.60 -26.54 17.20
N PRO A 52 -11.29 -26.73 18.50
CA PRO A 52 -9.92 -27.00 18.96
C PRO A 52 -9.21 -28.17 18.25
N VAL A 53 -9.87 -29.32 18.15
CA VAL A 53 -9.26 -30.53 17.56
C VAL A 53 -9.29 -30.48 16.03
N LEU A 54 -10.48 -30.25 15.45
CA LEU A 54 -10.64 -30.24 13.99
C LEU A 54 -9.86 -29.10 13.33
N GLY A 55 -9.89 -27.91 13.93
CA GLY A 55 -9.14 -26.76 13.47
C GLY A 55 -7.64 -27.01 13.52
N TRP A 56 -7.11 -27.59 14.59
CA TRP A 56 -5.71 -27.98 14.67
C TRP A 56 -5.31 -28.95 13.55
N ILE A 57 -6.13 -29.98 13.28
CA ILE A 57 -5.88 -30.94 12.18
C ILE A 57 -5.84 -30.21 10.83
N VAL A 58 -6.89 -29.44 10.52
CA VAL A 58 -7.02 -28.75 9.22
C VAL A 58 -5.90 -27.73 9.03
N LEU A 59 -5.57 -26.93 10.04
CA LEU A 59 -4.50 -25.94 9.98
C LEU A 59 -3.13 -26.59 9.82
N THR A 60 -2.89 -27.74 10.46
CA THR A 60 -1.66 -28.53 10.28
C THR A 60 -1.53 -29.01 8.83
N VAL A 61 -2.61 -29.53 8.24
CA VAL A 61 -2.62 -29.94 6.82
C VAL A 61 -2.38 -28.73 5.91
N LEU A 62 -3.06 -27.60 6.13
CA LEU A 62 -2.87 -26.39 5.34
C LEU A 62 -1.44 -25.84 5.42
N LYS A 63 -0.84 -25.78 6.62
CA LYS A 63 0.56 -25.37 6.79
C LYS A 63 1.53 -26.29 6.08
N ARG A 64 1.30 -27.61 6.13
CA ARG A 64 2.12 -28.61 5.41
C ARG A 64 2.01 -28.44 3.91
N ASP A 65 0.79 -28.40 3.38
CA ASP A 65 0.52 -28.37 1.94
C ASP A 65 0.97 -27.05 1.30
N ASN A 66 1.09 -25.98 2.09
CA ASN A 66 1.63 -24.68 1.69
C ASN A 66 3.08 -24.46 2.15
N LEU A 67 3.82 -25.54 2.42
CA LEU A 67 5.27 -25.55 2.67
C LEU A 67 5.76 -24.76 3.91
N VAL A 68 4.86 -24.30 4.78
CA VAL A 68 5.22 -23.55 6.00
C VAL A 68 6.17 -24.37 6.88
N TYR A 69 5.88 -25.64 7.10
CA TYR A 69 6.76 -26.50 7.91
C TYR A 69 8.14 -26.69 7.26
N LYS A 70 8.16 -27.02 5.96
CA LYS A 70 9.40 -27.30 5.22
C LYS A 70 10.32 -26.09 5.13
N LEU A 71 9.76 -24.91 4.84
CA LEU A 71 10.51 -23.71 4.48
C LEU A 71 10.72 -22.75 5.65
N VAL A 72 9.85 -22.79 6.67
CA VAL A 72 9.89 -21.85 7.80
C VAL A 72 10.00 -22.57 9.13
N SER A 73 9.03 -23.40 9.52
CA SER A 73 8.96 -23.93 10.90
C SER A 73 10.14 -24.84 11.24
N ASP A 74 10.42 -25.81 10.37
CA ASP A 74 11.42 -26.85 10.63
C ASP A 74 12.77 -26.56 9.98
N ALA A 75 12.86 -25.49 9.20
CA ALA A 75 14.05 -25.07 8.51
C ALA A 75 15.24 -24.76 9.43
N GLU A 76 16.43 -25.11 8.95
CA GLU A 76 17.72 -24.71 9.55
C GLU A 76 18.22 -23.46 8.84
N ILE A 77 18.15 -22.33 9.53
CA ILE A 77 18.49 -21.01 8.97
C ILE A 77 19.68 -20.45 9.77
N PRO A 78 20.85 -20.22 9.14
CA PRO A 78 22.06 -19.81 9.84
C PRO A 78 22.05 -18.34 10.28
N GLU A 79 21.26 -17.47 9.66
CA GLU A 79 21.22 -16.04 9.98
C GLU A 79 20.55 -15.76 11.33
N PRO A 80 20.97 -14.70 12.05
CA PRO A 80 20.26 -14.20 13.22
C PRO A 80 18.91 -13.57 12.82
N PRO A 81 17.94 -13.49 13.75
CA PRO A 81 16.65 -12.87 13.47
C PRO A 81 16.78 -11.35 13.33
N LEU A 82 16.11 -10.78 12.32
CA LEU A 82 15.97 -9.34 12.11
C LEU A 82 14.50 -8.92 12.31
N PHE A 83 14.19 -8.24 13.43
CA PHE A 83 12.80 -7.94 13.82
C PHE A 83 12.21 -6.68 13.19
N THR A 84 13.03 -5.75 12.73
CA THR A 84 12.61 -4.54 12.02
C THR A 84 13.51 -4.37 10.80
N ALA A 85 13.00 -3.72 9.75
CA ALA A 85 13.83 -3.41 8.59
C ALA A 85 14.85 -2.32 8.98
N THR A 86 16.02 -2.73 9.46
CA THR A 86 17.17 -1.85 9.63
C THR A 86 18.00 -1.91 8.36
N HIS A 87 18.38 -0.74 7.85
CA HIS A 87 19.37 -0.63 6.78
C HIS A 87 20.42 0.35 7.27
N THR A 88 21.69 0.06 6.95
CA THR A 88 22.74 1.05 7.15
C THR A 88 22.53 2.13 6.11
N TRP A 89 22.12 3.30 6.57
CA TRP A 89 22.05 4.46 5.71
C TRP A 89 23.46 4.83 5.23
N ARG A 90 23.60 5.06 3.93
CA ARG A 90 24.81 5.63 3.33
C ARG A 90 24.36 6.89 2.61
N ASP A 91 25.00 8.04 2.87
CA ASP A 91 24.73 9.28 2.14
C ASP A 91 25.22 9.16 0.69
N ILE A 92 24.44 8.47 -0.14
CA ILE A 92 24.71 8.34 -1.56
C ILE A 92 24.04 9.54 -2.22
N PRO A 93 24.79 10.43 -2.89
CA PRO A 93 24.22 11.61 -3.51
C PRO A 93 23.28 11.21 -4.66
N GLU A 94 21.98 11.30 -4.41
CA GLU A 94 20.95 11.10 -5.43
C GLU A 94 21.06 12.16 -6.54
N LYS A 95 20.86 11.75 -7.79
CA LYS A 95 20.95 12.65 -8.94
C LYS A 95 19.62 13.35 -9.18
N ASN A 96 19.67 14.62 -9.59
CA ASN A 96 18.51 15.42 -9.96
C ASN A 96 17.45 15.50 -8.84
N VAL A 97 17.89 15.62 -7.59
CA VAL A 97 16.99 15.86 -6.45
C VAL A 97 17.19 17.25 -5.86
N ARG A 98 16.14 17.75 -5.22
CA ARG A 98 16.20 18.90 -4.32
C ARG A 98 16.01 18.40 -2.90
N ARG A 99 17.02 18.61 -2.08
CA ARG A 99 16.96 18.40 -0.63
C ARG A 99 16.05 19.46 -0.01
N THR A 100 15.07 19.03 0.77
CA THR A 100 14.17 19.96 1.47
C THR A 100 14.88 20.66 2.61
N LYS A 101 14.46 21.88 2.94
CA LYS A 101 15.01 22.58 4.10
C LYS A 101 14.63 21.87 5.40
N PRO A 102 15.60 21.64 6.32
CA PRO A 102 15.32 21.07 7.62
C PRO A 102 14.31 21.92 8.40
N GLY A 103 13.35 21.26 9.06
CA GLY A 103 12.35 21.94 9.89
C GLY A 103 11.25 22.67 9.11
N SER A 104 11.21 22.58 7.78
CA SER A 104 10.13 23.16 6.99
C SER A 104 8.76 22.65 7.43
N SER A 105 7.81 23.57 7.47
CA SER A 105 6.40 23.27 7.68
C SER A 105 5.82 22.44 6.52
N PRO A 106 4.66 21.81 6.71
CA PRO A 106 4.05 20.96 5.68
C PRO A 106 3.71 21.73 4.40
N ALA A 107 3.22 22.96 4.57
CA ALA A 107 2.92 23.89 3.48
C ALA A 107 4.17 24.28 2.68
N GLU A 108 5.29 24.57 3.36
CA GLU A 108 6.56 24.89 2.69
C GLU A 108 7.09 23.70 1.88
N ARG A 109 7.01 22.48 2.42
CA ARG A 109 7.41 21.27 1.68
C ARG A 109 6.53 21.03 0.45
N VAL A 110 5.22 21.28 0.56
CA VAL A 110 4.31 21.25 -0.60
C VAL A 110 4.75 22.27 -1.65
N GLN A 111 5.11 23.48 -1.25
CA GLN A 111 5.60 24.51 -2.17
C GLN A 111 6.92 24.11 -2.84
N GLU A 112 7.85 23.53 -2.07
CA GLU A 112 9.10 22.98 -2.61
C GLU A 112 8.83 21.85 -3.62
N ALA A 113 7.91 20.92 -3.32
CA ALA A 113 7.50 19.88 -4.25
C ALA A 113 6.88 20.45 -5.53
N VAL A 114 6.00 21.46 -5.41
CA VAL A 114 5.40 22.12 -6.59
C VAL A 114 6.48 22.79 -7.46
N SER A 115 7.50 23.36 -6.85
CA SER A 115 8.63 23.96 -7.58
C SER A 115 9.55 22.94 -8.28
N CYS A 116 9.45 21.66 -7.91
CA CYS A 116 10.17 20.56 -8.57
C CYS A 116 9.40 20.00 -9.78
N LEU A 117 8.15 20.40 -9.99
CA LEU A 117 7.31 19.95 -11.09
C LEU A 117 7.48 20.83 -12.33
N PRO A 118 7.38 20.27 -13.55
CA PRO A 118 7.46 21.05 -14.77
C PRO A 118 6.39 22.17 -14.80
N ALA A 119 6.76 23.28 -15.44
CA ALA A 119 5.79 24.29 -15.84
C ALA A 119 4.75 23.58 -16.72
N ARG A 120 3.48 23.68 -16.32
CA ARG A 120 2.43 22.96 -17.04
C ARG A 120 2.30 23.56 -18.43
N LEU A 121 2.57 22.75 -19.46
CA LEU A 121 2.29 23.14 -20.83
C LEU A 121 0.79 23.52 -20.90
N PRO A 122 0.42 24.67 -21.49
CA PRO A 122 -0.96 24.89 -21.88
C PRO A 122 -1.43 23.66 -22.67
N ALA A 123 -2.70 23.28 -22.54
CA ALA A 123 -3.26 22.34 -23.50
C ALA A 123 -2.89 22.88 -24.91
N PRO A 124 -2.23 22.09 -25.78
CA PRO A 124 -1.92 22.54 -27.12
C PRO A 124 -3.22 23.07 -27.74
N GLY A 125 -3.17 24.32 -28.20
CA GLY A 125 -4.29 25.26 -28.14
C GLY A 125 -5.64 24.74 -28.61
N GLY A 126 -6.71 25.19 -27.92
CA GLY A 126 -8.07 25.36 -28.46
C GLY A 126 -8.82 24.15 -29.04
N GLY A 127 -8.19 22.99 -29.20
CA GLY A 127 -8.80 21.74 -29.63
C GLY A 127 -9.07 20.82 -28.44
N PRO A 128 -10.03 19.88 -28.56
CA PRO A 128 -10.24 18.88 -27.52
C PRO A 128 -8.92 18.11 -27.33
N ALA A 129 -8.37 18.15 -26.11
CA ALA A 129 -7.23 17.30 -25.75
C ALA A 129 -7.56 15.86 -26.14
N SER A 130 -6.70 15.22 -26.93
CA SER A 130 -7.00 13.96 -27.63
C SER A 130 -7.10 12.71 -26.74
N GLY A 131 -7.45 12.86 -25.45
CA GLY A 131 -7.62 11.76 -24.52
C GLY A 131 -8.09 12.19 -23.13
N PHE A 132 -8.72 11.27 -22.40
CA PHE A 132 -9.12 11.46 -21.00
C PHE A 132 -7.91 11.72 -20.10
N ARG A 133 -8.01 12.72 -19.22
CA ARG A 133 -7.04 13.01 -18.17
C ARG A 133 -7.76 13.29 -16.86
N ARG A 134 -7.18 12.84 -15.76
CA ARG A 134 -7.67 13.17 -14.41
C ARG A 134 -7.22 14.57 -14.01
N TRP A 135 -8.06 15.27 -13.25
CA TRP A 135 -7.73 16.55 -12.65
C TRP A 135 -6.70 16.36 -11.53
N THR A 136 -5.65 17.19 -11.52
CA THR A 136 -4.56 17.12 -10.53
C THR A 136 -4.78 18.07 -9.35
N VAL A 137 -4.00 17.93 -8.29
CA VAL A 137 -3.92 18.90 -7.17
C VAL A 137 -3.70 20.33 -7.69
N ARG A 138 -2.81 20.50 -8.67
CA ARG A 138 -2.52 21.81 -9.28
C ARG A 138 -3.66 22.34 -10.15
N ASP A 139 -4.49 21.47 -10.73
CA ASP A 139 -5.73 21.89 -11.40
C ASP A 139 -6.69 22.57 -10.43
N PHE A 140 -7.00 21.88 -9.33
CA PHE A 140 -7.89 22.41 -8.31
C PHE A 140 -7.36 23.71 -7.71
N HIS A 141 -6.09 23.72 -7.29
CA HIS A 141 -5.46 24.92 -6.73
C HIS A 141 -5.52 26.12 -7.69
N ARG A 142 -5.28 25.90 -8.99
CA ARG A 142 -5.38 26.96 -10.01
C ARG A 142 -6.80 27.47 -10.17
N ALA A 143 -7.77 26.55 -10.30
CA ALA A 143 -9.17 26.91 -10.50
C ALA A 143 -9.74 27.68 -9.29
N TYR A 144 -9.28 27.35 -8.08
CA TYR A 144 -9.60 28.09 -6.85
C TYR A 144 -8.93 29.46 -6.83
N SER A 145 -7.63 29.53 -7.16
CA SER A 145 -6.87 30.79 -7.15
C SER A 145 -7.37 31.79 -8.19
N SER A 146 -7.87 31.31 -9.35
CA SER A 146 -8.43 32.17 -10.40
C SER A 146 -9.90 32.52 -10.19
N GLY A 147 -10.55 31.98 -9.14
CA GLY A 147 -11.98 32.14 -8.90
C GLY A 147 -12.89 31.43 -9.92
N GLN A 148 -12.37 30.51 -10.75
CA GLN A 148 -13.17 29.74 -11.70
C GLN A 148 -14.18 28.83 -10.98
N THR A 149 -13.80 28.32 -9.83
CA THR A 149 -14.66 27.58 -8.89
C THR A 149 -14.13 27.81 -7.48
N THR A 150 -14.85 27.32 -6.46
CA THR A 150 -14.40 27.36 -5.07
C THR A 150 -14.29 25.95 -4.49
N PRO A 151 -13.49 25.74 -3.42
CA PRO A 151 -13.49 24.50 -2.67
C PRO A 151 -14.90 24.08 -2.21
N ALA A 152 -15.74 25.03 -1.77
CA ALA A 152 -17.13 24.74 -1.35
C ALA A 152 -18.01 24.24 -2.51
N MET A 153 -17.86 24.78 -3.72
CA MET A 153 -18.58 24.29 -4.91
C MET A 153 -18.15 22.87 -5.27
N VAL A 154 -16.84 22.60 -5.24
CA VAL A 154 -16.30 21.25 -5.51
C VAL A 154 -16.75 20.26 -4.45
N ALA A 155 -16.71 20.62 -3.16
CA ALA A 155 -17.19 19.79 -2.06
C ALA A 155 -18.68 19.42 -2.19
N ARG A 156 -19.53 20.37 -2.59
CA ARG A 156 -20.95 20.11 -2.84
C ARG A 156 -21.16 19.09 -3.96
N ARG A 157 -20.42 19.23 -5.07
CA ARG A 157 -20.46 18.27 -6.18
C ARG A 157 -19.93 16.89 -5.78
N PHE A 158 -18.85 16.86 -5.00
CA PHE A 158 -18.30 15.63 -4.42
C PHE A 158 -19.34 14.89 -3.57
N LEU A 159 -20.04 15.59 -2.66
CA LEU A 159 -21.06 14.97 -1.81
C LEU A 159 -22.23 14.39 -2.64
N THR A 160 -22.62 15.07 -3.74
CA THR A 160 -23.57 14.49 -4.70
C THR A 160 -23.02 13.20 -5.33
N ALA A 161 -21.76 13.20 -5.78
CA ALA A 161 -21.14 12.03 -6.38
C ALA A 161 -20.95 10.86 -5.40
N VAL A 162 -20.68 11.14 -4.11
CA VAL A 162 -20.62 10.11 -3.05
C VAL A 162 -21.99 9.45 -2.86
N LYS A 163 -23.07 10.25 -2.90
CA LYS A 163 -24.43 9.71 -2.86
C LYS A 163 -24.72 8.83 -4.08
N GLU A 164 -24.39 9.29 -5.29
CA GLU A 164 -24.53 8.50 -6.53
C GLU A 164 -23.74 7.17 -6.45
N CYS A 165 -22.52 7.19 -5.91
CA CYS A 165 -21.73 5.97 -5.69
C CYS A 165 -22.40 5.00 -4.70
N SER A 166 -23.09 5.53 -3.70
CA SER A 166 -23.83 4.73 -2.71
C SER A 166 -25.07 4.09 -3.33
N ASP A 167 -25.81 4.84 -4.15
CA ASP A 167 -26.98 4.34 -4.90
C ASP A 167 -26.58 3.23 -5.88
N LEU A 168 -25.39 3.34 -6.50
CA LEU A 168 -24.79 2.32 -7.36
C LEU A 168 -24.11 1.17 -6.60
N LYS A 169 -24.12 1.18 -5.26
CA LYS A 169 -23.49 0.17 -4.40
C LYS A 169 -21.98 0.00 -4.66
N MET A 170 -21.29 1.09 -4.95
CA MET A 170 -19.83 1.09 -5.17
C MET A 170 -19.03 0.96 -3.88
N ALA A 171 -19.64 1.23 -2.72
CA ALA A 171 -19.08 1.10 -1.37
C ALA A 171 -17.68 1.74 -1.22
N VAL A 172 -17.54 3.01 -1.65
CA VAL A 172 -16.25 3.75 -1.65
C VAL A 172 -15.88 4.27 -0.25
N PHE A 173 -16.86 4.78 0.50
CA PHE A 173 -16.67 5.33 1.85
C PHE A 173 -17.49 4.54 2.88
N ILE A 174 -16.92 4.38 4.07
CA ILE A 174 -17.64 3.89 5.27
C ILE A 174 -18.33 5.07 5.97
N SER A 175 -17.66 6.22 6.02
CA SER A 175 -18.19 7.42 6.67
C SER A 175 -17.75 8.67 5.92
N CYS A 176 -18.70 9.57 5.67
CA CYS A 176 -18.49 10.85 5.00
C CYS A 176 -19.53 11.83 5.55
N ASP A 177 -19.12 12.78 6.38
CA ASP A 177 -20.01 13.74 7.02
C ASP A 177 -20.12 14.98 6.14
N ALA A 178 -21.32 15.21 5.57
CA ALA A 178 -21.56 16.33 4.67
C ALA A 178 -21.32 17.69 5.34
N ALA A 179 -21.67 17.84 6.63
CA ALA A 179 -21.51 19.09 7.35
C ALA A 179 -20.03 19.36 7.63
N ASP A 180 -19.26 18.34 8.05
CA ASP A 180 -17.82 18.49 8.28
C ASP A 180 -17.05 18.77 6.98
N VAL A 181 -17.36 18.05 5.89
CA VAL A 181 -16.74 18.29 4.58
C VAL A 181 -17.04 19.71 4.08
N MET A 182 -18.30 20.16 4.17
CA MET A 182 -18.67 21.52 3.78
C MET A 182 -18.00 22.58 4.65
N ARG A 183 -17.94 22.39 5.96
CA ARG A 183 -17.26 23.30 6.89
C ARG A 183 -15.78 23.48 6.52
N GLN A 184 -15.05 22.38 6.33
CA GLN A 184 -13.65 22.41 5.91
C GLN A 184 -13.47 23.14 4.56
N ALA A 185 -14.37 22.88 3.60
CA ALA A 185 -14.33 23.50 2.28
C ALA A 185 -14.70 24.99 2.29
N GLU A 186 -15.61 25.42 3.17
CA GLU A 186 -15.96 26.82 3.38
C GLU A 186 -14.80 27.59 4.03
N ASP A 187 -14.14 26.99 5.02
CA ASP A 187 -12.92 27.56 5.62
C ASP A 187 -11.83 27.78 4.57
N SER A 188 -11.63 26.80 3.68
CA SER A 188 -10.71 26.91 2.53
C SER A 188 -11.15 27.99 1.53
N THR A 189 -12.45 28.03 1.21
CA THR A 189 -13.00 29.05 0.30
C THR A 189 -12.72 30.47 0.80
N ARG A 190 -12.88 30.73 2.10
CA ARG A 190 -12.55 32.03 2.69
C ARG A 190 -11.06 32.38 2.55
N ARG A 191 -10.15 31.42 2.74
CA ARG A 191 -8.71 31.62 2.55
C ARG A 191 -8.37 31.99 1.10
N TYR A 192 -8.96 31.32 0.12
CA TYR A 192 -8.78 31.69 -1.29
C TYR A 192 -9.34 33.08 -1.62
N GLN A 193 -10.52 33.43 -1.09
CA GLN A 193 -11.11 34.76 -1.28
C GLN A 193 -10.25 35.89 -0.67
N GLN A 194 -9.52 35.58 0.41
CA GLN A 194 -8.58 36.50 1.06
C GLN A 194 -7.19 36.51 0.37
N GLY A 195 -6.97 35.70 -0.66
CA GLY A 195 -5.67 35.57 -1.33
C GLY A 195 -4.60 34.88 -0.47
N ALA A 196 -5.00 34.11 0.54
CA ALA A 196 -4.11 33.47 1.52
C ALA A 196 -4.33 31.95 1.64
N PRO A 197 -4.31 31.16 0.55
CA PRO A 197 -4.34 29.71 0.65
C PRO A 197 -3.10 29.18 1.38
N LEU A 198 -3.27 28.13 2.20
CA LEU A 198 -2.19 27.57 3.01
C LEU A 198 -1.13 26.86 2.17
N SER A 199 -1.53 26.17 1.10
CA SER A 199 -0.64 25.47 0.18
C SER A 199 -1.39 25.08 -1.11
N ALA A 200 -0.71 24.41 -2.04
CA ALA A 200 -1.36 23.80 -3.21
C ALA A 200 -2.38 22.69 -2.85
N MET A 201 -2.33 22.13 -1.62
CA MET A 201 -3.32 21.18 -1.12
C MET A 201 -4.53 21.87 -0.47
N ASP A 202 -4.52 23.20 -0.29
CA ASP A 202 -5.64 23.89 0.36
C ASP A 202 -6.92 23.74 -0.48
N GLY A 203 -7.98 23.22 0.14
CA GLY A 203 -9.26 22.96 -0.52
C GLY A 203 -9.32 21.69 -1.36
N VAL A 204 -8.23 20.93 -1.44
CA VAL A 204 -8.19 19.66 -2.17
C VAL A 204 -8.79 18.55 -1.31
N LEU A 205 -9.75 17.81 -1.86
CA LEU A 205 -10.36 16.65 -1.21
C LEU A 205 -9.35 15.51 -1.09
N VAL A 206 -9.29 14.88 0.08
CA VAL A 206 -8.47 13.69 0.34
C VAL A 206 -9.29 12.63 1.06
N ALA A 207 -9.39 11.43 0.48
CA ALA A 207 -10.00 10.28 1.14
C ALA A 207 -9.01 9.61 2.10
N VAL A 208 -9.44 9.20 3.29
CA VAL A 208 -8.56 8.61 4.31
C VAL A 208 -8.99 7.18 4.61
N LYS A 209 -8.13 6.19 4.40
CA LYS A 209 -8.43 4.78 4.76
C LYS A 209 -8.88 4.68 6.22
N ASP A 210 -9.90 3.86 6.48
CA ASP A 210 -10.49 3.71 7.82
C ASP A 210 -9.57 3.06 8.90
N GLU A 211 -8.35 2.70 8.53
CA GLU A 211 -7.29 2.26 9.44
C GLU A 211 -6.50 3.44 10.05
N LEU A 212 -6.68 4.65 9.53
CA LEU A 212 -6.02 5.87 9.99
C LEU A 212 -6.99 6.74 10.80
N ASP A 213 -6.52 7.26 11.93
CA ASP A 213 -7.26 8.24 12.73
C ASP A 213 -7.43 9.55 11.96
N CYS A 214 -8.67 10.01 11.88
CA CYS A 214 -9.06 11.24 11.19
C CYS A 214 -10.30 11.81 11.85
N LEU A 215 -10.13 12.84 12.68
CA LEU A 215 -11.23 13.48 13.39
C LEU A 215 -12.15 14.23 12.41
N PRO A 216 -13.48 14.28 12.69
CA PRO A 216 -14.16 13.72 13.88
C PRO A 216 -14.58 12.25 13.74
N TYR A 217 -14.19 11.58 12.67
CA TYR A 217 -14.66 10.23 12.34
C TYR A 217 -14.06 9.16 13.27
N PRO A 218 -14.84 8.13 13.64
CA PRO A 218 -14.27 6.95 14.31
C PRO A 218 -13.34 6.18 13.37
N THR A 219 -12.42 5.42 13.95
CA THR A 219 -11.53 4.50 13.23
C THR A 219 -12.00 3.08 13.50
N THR A 220 -12.60 2.44 12.49
CA THR A 220 -13.22 1.12 12.66
C THR A 220 -12.36 -0.01 12.07
N GLY A 221 -11.33 0.31 11.28
CA GLY A 221 -10.55 -0.70 10.56
C GLY A 221 -11.42 -1.53 9.62
N GLY A 222 -12.52 -0.98 9.10
CA GLY A 222 -13.51 -1.71 8.31
C GLY A 222 -14.35 -2.72 9.10
N THR A 223 -14.29 -2.72 10.44
CA THR A 223 -15.14 -3.54 11.31
C THR A 223 -16.42 -2.78 11.66
N ARG A 224 -17.36 -3.44 12.36
CA ARG A 224 -18.52 -2.76 12.98
C ARG A 224 -18.32 -2.41 14.46
N TRP A 225 -17.23 -2.89 15.07
CA TRP A 225 -17.07 -2.91 16.53
C TRP A 225 -15.91 -2.05 17.03
N LEU A 226 -14.84 -1.90 16.25
CA LEU A 226 -13.61 -1.26 16.75
C LEU A 226 -13.80 0.23 17.03
N GLY A 227 -14.68 0.91 16.30
CA GLY A 227 -14.99 2.33 16.54
C GLY A 227 -15.61 2.61 17.93
N ALA A 228 -16.31 1.62 18.51
CA ALA A 228 -16.82 1.71 19.88
C ALA A 228 -15.72 1.37 20.92
N ALA A 229 -14.85 0.42 20.59
CA ALA A 229 -13.79 -0.08 21.48
C ALA A 229 -12.53 0.81 21.51
N ARG A 230 -12.32 1.64 20.48
CA ARG A 230 -11.18 2.55 20.34
C ARG A 230 -11.64 3.86 19.71
N ARG A 231 -11.48 4.95 20.44
CA ARG A 231 -11.64 6.31 19.90
C ARG A 231 -10.26 6.92 19.68
N GLY A 232 -9.97 7.37 18.47
CA GLY A 232 -8.77 8.16 18.18
C GLY A 232 -8.82 9.47 18.95
N ALA A 233 -7.76 9.79 19.70
CA ALA A 233 -7.69 11.04 20.48
C ALA A 233 -7.21 12.24 19.64
N ALA A 234 -6.56 11.97 18.50
CA ALA A 234 -6.01 12.96 17.58
C ALA A 234 -5.99 12.38 16.17
N ASP A 235 -5.82 13.24 15.17
CA ASP A 235 -5.52 12.80 13.81
C ASP A 235 -4.25 11.94 13.78
N ALA A 236 -4.20 10.97 12.87
CA ALA A 236 -2.97 10.30 12.50
C ALA A 236 -1.95 11.31 12.00
N ALA A 237 -0.66 11.04 12.19
CA ALA A 237 0.39 12.01 11.87
C ALA A 237 0.29 12.51 10.42
N CYS A 238 0.13 11.61 9.45
CA CYS A 238 -0.04 11.99 8.05
C CYS A 238 -1.32 12.82 7.79
N VAL A 239 -2.40 12.54 8.51
CA VAL A 239 -3.68 13.25 8.40
C VAL A 239 -3.55 14.67 8.98
N ALA A 240 -2.91 14.81 10.14
CA ALA A 240 -2.64 16.11 10.75
C ALA A 240 -1.81 17.02 9.82
N GLN A 241 -0.82 16.45 9.13
CA GLN A 241 0.03 17.17 8.19
C GLN A 241 -0.76 17.64 6.95
N LEU A 242 -1.65 16.81 6.40
CA LEU A 242 -2.56 17.23 5.32
C LEU A 242 -3.52 18.34 5.77
N ARG A 243 -4.07 18.22 6.99
CA ARG A 243 -4.94 19.26 7.55
C ARG A 243 -4.20 20.58 7.71
N ALA A 244 -2.94 20.56 8.15
CA ALA A 244 -2.07 21.73 8.24
C ALA A 244 -1.79 22.37 6.87
N CYS A 245 -1.82 21.59 5.78
CA CYS A 245 -1.73 22.10 4.41
C CYS A 245 -3.06 22.68 3.87
N GLY A 246 -4.16 22.61 4.63
CA GLY A 246 -5.49 23.07 4.23
C GLY A 246 -6.33 22.06 3.44
N ALA A 247 -5.89 20.80 3.35
CA ALA A 247 -6.65 19.76 2.64
C ALA A 247 -8.02 19.52 3.30
N VAL A 248 -9.03 19.23 2.47
CA VAL A 248 -10.37 18.85 2.92
C VAL A 248 -10.40 17.33 3.09
N LEU A 249 -10.45 16.84 4.33
CA LEU A 249 -10.48 15.42 4.61
C LEU A 249 -11.90 14.89 4.37
N ALA A 250 -12.06 14.18 3.26
CA ALA A 250 -13.35 13.84 2.66
C ALA A 250 -14.14 12.79 3.46
N GLY A 251 -13.48 12.05 4.36
CA GLY A 251 -14.07 10.98 5.16
C GLY A 251 -13.25 9.71 5.18
N LYS A 252 -13.84 8.66 5.75
CA LYS A 252 -13.23 7.33 5.94
C LYS A 252 -13.54 6.44 4.74
N ALA A 253 -12.53 6.16 3.92
CA ALA A 253 -12.62 5.27 2.78
C ALA A 253 -12.78 3.82 3.24
N ASN A 254 -13.58 3.06 2.50
CA ASN A 254 -13.81 1.64 2.76
C ASN A 254 -12.54 0.81 2.58
N MET A 255 -12.48 -0.31 3.29
CA MET A 255 -11.33 -1.21 3.29
C MET A 255 -11.76 -2.64 3.55
N HIS A 256 -10.91 -3.59 3.16
CA HIS A 256 -11.05 -4.96 3.62
C HIS A 256 -10.88 -4.99 5.15
N GLU A 257 -11.77 -5.71 5.85
CA GLU A 257 -11.83 -5.70 7.32
C GLU A 257 -10.46 -6.06 7.93
N LEU A 258 -9.99 -5.21 8.86
CA LEU A 258 -8.69 -5.28 9.54
C LEU A 258 -7.48 -5.41 8.59
N GLY A 259 -7.64 -5.01 7.34
CA GLY A 259 -6.62 -5.19 6.32
C GLY A 259 -6.28 -6.66 6.01
N ALA A 260 -7.09 -7.62 6.50
CA ALA A 260 -6.81 -9.05 6.45
C ALA A 260 -7.22 -9.71 5.13
N GLY A 261 -7.06 -8.97 4.02
CA GLY A 261 -7.34 -9.47 2.68
C GLY A 261 -7.06 -8.44 1.58
N THR A 262 -6.93 -8.94 0.36
CA THR A 262 -6.42 -8.19 -0.81
C THR A 262 -7.48 -7.93 -1.88
N SER A 263 -8.76 -8.24 -1.60
CA SER A 263 -9.86 -8.02 -2.55
C SER A 263 -10.60 -6.69 -2.34
N GLY A 264 -10.67 -6.17 -1.11
CA GLY A 264 -11.54 -5.03 -0.80
C GLY A 264 -13.02 -5.40 -0.58
N ILE A 265 -13.34 -6.70 -0.54
CA ILE A 265 -14.64 -7.19 -0.06
C ILE A 265 -14.76 -6.91 1.43
N ASN A 266 -15.87 -6.33 1.87
CA ASN A 266 -16.16 -6.11 3.28
C ASN A 266 -17.61 -6.56 3.58
N PRO A 267 -17.82 -7.53 4.47
CA PRO A 267 -19.16 -8.06 4.75
C PRO A 267 -20.05 -7.09 5.53
N HIS A 268 -19.48 -6.08 6.18
CA HIS A 268 -20.22 -5.12 7.00
C HIS A 268 -20.59 -3.85 6.24
N HIS A 269 -19.68 -3.37 5.38
CA HIS A 269 -19.81 -2.08 4.68
C HIS A 269 -20.02 -2.23 3.16
N GLY A 270 -20.09 -3.45 2.66
CA GLY A 270 -20.19 -3.76 1.24
C GLY A 270 -18.83 -3.85 0.55
N ALA A 271 -18.78 -4.59 -0.56
CA ALA A 271 -17.57 -4.76 -1.36
C ALA A 271 -17.30 -3.53 -2.23
N THR A 272 -16.13 -2.91 -2.07
CA THR A 272 -15.75 -1.78 -2.92
C THR A 272 -15.54 -2.25 -4.36
N ARG A 273 -16.35 -1.73 -5.27
CA ARG A 273 -16.31 -2.07 -6.70
C ARG A 273 -15.26 -1.26 -7.43
N ASN A 274 -14.66 -1.85 -8.46
CA ASN A 274 -13.68 -1.17 -9.31
C ASN A 274 -14.40 -0.15 -10.23
N PRO A 275 -14.04 1.15 -10.21
CA PRO A 275 -14.72 2.13 -11.07
C PRO A 275 -14.49 1.92 -12.57
N CYS A 276 -13.45 1.17 -12.98
CA CYS A 276 -13.24 0.79 -14.37
C CYS A 276 -14.16 -0.36 -14.83
N ASP A 277 -14.62 -1.20 -13.90
CA ASP A 277 -15.55 -2.31 -14.15
C ASP A 277 -16.23 -2.71 -12.83
N PRO A 278 -17.49 -2.28 -12.57
CA PRO A 278 -18.17 -2.55 -11.31
C PRO A 278 -18.41 -4.04 -11.00
N ALA A 279 -18.23 -4.95 -11.96
CA ALA A 279 -18.29 -6.39 -11.74
C ALA A 279 -16.99 -6.96 -11.13
N ARG A 280 -15.96 -6.13 -10.94
CA ARG A 280 -14.63 -6.53 -10.44
C ARG A 280 -14.31 -5.92 -9.10
N VAL A 281 -13.35 -6.55 -8.43
CA VAL A 281 -12.82 -6.02 -7.17
C VAL A 281 -11.93 -4.80 -7.42
N SER A 282 -12.01 -3.83 -6.53
CA SER A 282 -11.07 -2.71 -6.48
C SER A 282 -9.68 -3.11 -5.97
N GLY A 283 -9.57 -4.29 -5.36
CA GLY A 283 -8.37 -4.72 -4.65
C GLY A 283 -8.37 -4.24 -3.20
N GLY A 284 -7.39 -4.68 -2.44
CA GLY A 284 -7.35 -4.42 -1.01
C GLY A 284 -5.95 -4.45 -0.40
N SER A 285 -5.83 -4.00 0.85
CA SER A 285 -6.95 -3.57 1.70
C SER A 285 -7.43 -2.13 1.51
N SER A 286 -6.71 -1.26 0.79
CA SER A 286 -7.13 0.14 0.52
C SER A 286 -8.07 0.29 -0.70
N GLY A 287 -9.07 -0.58 -0.83
CA GLY A 287 -9.99 -0.59 -1.98
C GLY A 287 -10.78 0.71 -2.15
N GLY A 288 -11.39 1.22 -1.08
CA GLY A 288 -12.11 2.49 -1.08
C GLY A 288 -11.23 3.68 -1.46
N SER A 289 -10.00 3.74 -0.94
CA SER A 289 -9.03 4.79 -1.28
C SER A 289 -8.69 4.77 -2.78
N ALA A 290 -8.46 3.60 -3.36
CA ALA A 290 -8.14 3.47 -4.79
C ALA A 290 -9.34 3.81 -5.67
N ALA A 291 -10.52 3.33 -5.29
CA ALA A 291 -11.77 3.61 -6.00
C ALA A 291 -12.12 5.10 -5.99
N ALA A 292 -11.93 5.79 -4.86
CA ALA A 292 -12.16 7.23 -4.75
C ALA A 292 -11.29 8.03 -5.73
N VAL A 293 -10.01 7.68 -5.83
CA VAL A 293 -9.08 8.31 -6.78
C VAL A 293 -9.40 7.93 -8.23
N CYS A 294 -9.69 6.66 -8.49
CA CYS A 294 -9.99 6.17 -9.83
C CYS A 294 -11.25 6.81 -10.41
N ALA A 295 -12.30 6.94 -9.61
CA ALA A 295 -13.57 7.57 -9.97
C ALA A 295 -13.48 9.10 -10.10
N GLY A 296 -12.32 9.71 -9.78
CA GLY A 296 -12.14 11.16 -9.83
C GLY A 296 -12.84 11.93 -8.73
N LEU A 297 -13.20 11.27 -7.62
CA LEU A 297 -13.80 11.93 -6.44
C LEU A 297 -12.78 12.79 -5.69
N CYS A 298 -11.51 12.38 -5.69
CA CYS A 298 -10.38 13.12 -5.14
C CYS A 298 -9.10 12.80 -5.91
N PRO A 299 -8.15 13.74 -6.06
CA PRO A 299 -6.88 13.46 -6.74
C PRO A 299 -5.92 12.63 -5.89
N VAL A 300 -6.10 12.61 -4.56
CA VAL A 300 -5.22 11.93 -3.60
C VAL A 300 -6.07 11.23 -2.53
N ALA A 301 -5.62 10.06 -2.10
CA ALA A 301 -6.13 9.35 -0.94
C ALA A 301 -4.99 8.76 -0.11
N LEU A 302 -5.21 8.60 1.19
CA LEU A 302 -4.31 7.87 2.08
C LEU A 302 -4.73 6.41 2.17
N GLY A 303 -3.73 5.54 2.23
CA GLY A 303 -3.86 4.11 2.49
C GLY A 303 -2.85 3.63 3.54
N ALA A 304 -2.82 2.31 3.74
CA ALA A 304 -1.82 1.65 4.57
C ALA A 304 -1.42 0.34 3.91
N ASP A 305 -0.12 0.10 3.76
CA ASP A 305 0.47 -1.01 3.01
C ASP A 305 1.32 -1.86 3.96
N GLY A 306 0.82 -3.06 4.28
CA GLY A 306 1.58 -4.09 5.00
C GLY A 306 2.06 -5.23 4.10
N GLY A 307 1.28 -5.55 3.05
CA GLY A 307 1.55 -6.65 2.11
C GLY A 307 1.16 -6.33 0.67
N GLY A 308 1.17 -5.04 0.31
CA GLY A 308 0.70 -4.55 -1.00
C GLY A 308 -0.59 -3.74 -0.93
N SER A 309 -1.14 -3.48 0.25
CA SER A 309 -2.49 -2.93 0.40
C SER A 309 -2.72 -1.52 -0.16
N VAL A 310 -1.67 -0.78 -0.53
CA VAL A 310 -1.76 0.47 -1.30
C VAL A 310 -1.50 0.21 -2.78
N ARG A 311 -0.43 -0.54 -3.08
CA ARG A 311 0.04 -0.73 -4.46
C ARG A 311 -0.86 -1.68 -5.27
N MET A 312 -1.42 -2.71 -4.65
CA MET A 312 -2.34 -3.67 -5.26
C MET A 312 -3.63 -3.01 -5.75
N PRO A 313 -4.42 -2.33 -4.90
CA PRO A 313 -5.63 -1.68 -5.37
C PRO A 313 -5.31 -0.52 -6.34
N ALA A 314 -4.15 0.13 -6.21
CA ALA A 314 -3.72 1.13 -7.19
C ALA A 314 -3.53 0.54 -8.60
N ALA A 315 -2.86 -0.61 -8.71
CA ALA A 315 -2.69 -1.30 -9.99
C ALA A 315 -4.01 -1.79 -10.58
N LEU A 316 -4.92 -2.33 -9.76
CA LEU A 316 -6.22 -2.83 -10.23
C LEU A 316 -7.17 -1.70 -10.64
N CYS A 317 -7.09 -0.53 -10.00
CA CYS A 317 -7.91 0.64 -10.34
C CYS A 317 -7.21 1.61 -11.32
N GLY A 318 -6.01 1.29 -11.82
CA GLY A 318 -5.31 2.15 -12.79
C GLY A 318 -4.96 3.55 -12.25
N VAL A 319 -4.49 3.62 -11.01
CA VAL A 319 -4.01 4.83 -10.33
C VAL A 319 -2.59 4.62 -9.77
N VAL A 320 -1.94 5.69 -9.31
CA VAL A 320 -0.60 5.61 -8.72
C VAL A 320 -0.71 5.16 -7.26
N GLY A 321 0.06 4.15 -6.87
CA GLY A 321 0.20 3.70 -5.48
C GLY A 321 1.65 3.84 -5.02
N PHE A 322 1.91 4.66 -4.01
CA PHE A 322 3.24 4.89 -3.48
C PHE A 322 3.35 4.39 -2.04
N LYS A 323 4.28 3.44 -1.82
CA LYS A 323 4.65 2.92 -0.50
C LYS A 323 6.04 3.45 -0.14
N PRO A 324 6.14 4.43 0.78
CA PRO A 324 7.44 4.93 1.23
C PRO A 324 8.31 3.85 1.90
N THR A 325 9.56 4.19 2.15
CA THR A 325 10.51 3.37 2.93
C THR A 325 9.96 3.14 4.35
N ALA A 326 10.23 1.97 4.92
CA ALA A 326 9.80 1.65 6.28
C ALA A 326 10.32 2.71 7.28
N GLY A 327 9.43 3.18 8.16
CA GLY A 327 9.70 4.24 9.12
C GLY A 327 9.69 5.66 8.56
N ARG A 328 9.62 5.87 7.22
CA ARG A 328 9.65 7.21 6.59
C ARG A 328 8.50 8.10 7.05
N LEU A 329 7.34 7.49 7.22
CA LEU A 329 6.16 8.14 7.77
C LEU A 329 5.93 7.63 9.19
N SER A 330 5.49 8.53 10.07
CA SER A 330 5.09 8.15 11.42
C SER A 330 3.84 7.26 11.38
N ASN A 331 3.87 6.17 12.15
CA ASN A 331 2.73 5.29 12.37
C ASN A 331 1.77 5.81 13.46
N ALA A 332 2.00 7.00 14.03
CA ALA A 332 1.11 7.57 15.04
C ALA A 332 -0.31 7.75 14.47
N GLY A 333 -1.30 7.17 15.14
CA GLY A 333 -2.71 7.15 14.73
C GLY A 333 -3.05 6.16 13.59
N LEU A 334 -2.11 5.33 13.15
CA LEU A 334 -2.41 4.12 12.37
C LEU A 334 -2.83 2.99 13.32
N LEU A 335 -3.84 2.20 12.97
CA LEU A 335 -4.15 1.00 13.74
C LEU A 335 -2.92 0.08 13.78
N PRO A 336 -2.50 -0.39 14.96
CA PRO A 336 -1.26 -1.13 15.11
C PRO A 336 -1.46 -2.60 14.71
N LEU A 337 -1.92 -2.87 13.49
CA LEU A 337 -2.19 -4.23 13.02
C LEU A 337 -0.89 -4.95 12.65
N ASN A 338 0.03 -4.27 11.98
CA ASN A 338 1.29 -4.85 11.49
C ASN A 338 2.42 -3.85 11.72
N TRP A 339 3.09 -3.93 12.86
CA TRP A 339 4.05 -2.96 13.36
C TRP A 339 5.32 -2.87 12.50
N THR A 340 5.82 -4.02 12.04
CA THR A 340 7.14 -4.08 11.39
C THR A 340 7.07 -3.99 9.88
N VAL A 341 5.87 -4.17 9.30
CA VAL A 341 5.65 -4.16 7.85
C VAL A 341 4.56 -3.18 7.40
N GLY A 342 3.64 -2.77 8.29
CA GLY A 342 2.55 -1.85 7.99
C GLY A 342 2.97 -0.40 8.12
N MET A 343 2.70 0.38 7.07
CA MET A 343 2.99 1.82 7.05
C MET A 343 1.94 2.58 6.22
N PRO A 344 1.71 3.87 6.50
CA PRO A 344 0.91 4.72 5.65
C PRO A 344 1.47 4.77 4.22
N GLY A 345 0.59 4.93 3.24
CA GLY A 345 0.96 5.11 1.84
C GLY A 345 -0.04 5.99 1.11
N ILE A 346 0.26 6.30 -0.15
CA ILE A 346 -0.47 7.28 -0.96
C ILE A 346 -1.08 6.56 -2.16
N LEU A 347 -2.34 6.88 -2.46
CA LEU A 347 -2.96 6.63 -3.75
C LEU A 347 -3.23 7.97 -4.42
N ALA A 348 -2.88 8.11 -5.70
CA ALA A 348 -2.97 9.39 -6.38
C ALA A 348 -3.32 9.24 -7.86
N ALA A 349 -3.98 10.25 -8.42
CA ALA A 349 -4.41 10.26 -9.82
C ALA A 349 -3.21 10.29 -10.78
N THR A 350 -2.11 10.93 -10.37
CA THR A 350 -0.87 11.05 -11.13
C THR A 350 0.38 10.95 -10.22
N VAL A 351 1.56 10.81 -10.83
CA VAL A 351 2.84 10.84 -10.09
C VAL A 351 3.12 12.23 -9.50
N GLU A 352 2.68 13.30 -10.17
CA GLU A 352 2.72 14.67 -9.65
C GLU A 352 1.93 14.78 -8.34
N ASP A 353 0.71 14.25 -8.31
CA ASP A 353 -0.15 14.27 -7.13
C ASP A 353 0.44 13.45 -5.98
N ALA A 354 1.05 12.29 -6.30
CA ALA A 354 1.75 11.47 -5.31
C ALA A 354 2.94 12.22 -4.68
N LEU A 355 3.72 12.96 -5.48
CA LEU A 355 4.84 13.76 -5.01
C LEU A 355 4.39 14.89 -4.07
N ILE A 356 3.34 15.63 -4.46
CA ILE A 356 2.80 16.71 -3.63
C ILE A 356 2.26 16.15 -2.30
N ALA A 357 1.49 15.06 -2.36
CA ALA A 357 0.96 14.40 -1.18
C ALA A 357 2.07 13.87 -0.26
N TYR A 358 3.13 13.28 -0.83
CA TYR A 358 4.27 12.79 -0.08
C TYR A 358 5.00 13.91 0.66
N ALA A 359 5.28 15.03 -0.02
CA ALA A 359 5.90 16.19 0.62
C ALA A 359 5.05 16.77 1.75
N ALA A 360 3.72 16.74 1.62
CA ALA A 360 2.82 17.16 2.69
C ALA A 360 2.97 16.26 3.94
N ILE A 361 2.93 14.93 3.77
CA ILE A 361 2.76 13.99 4.90
C ILE A 361 4.05 13.56 5.62
N VAL A 362 5.22 13.81 5.04
CA VAL A 362 6.51 13.51 5.70
C VAL A 362 6.74 14.48 6.85
N ASP A 363 6.65 14.01 8.09
CA ASP A 363 6.93 14.84 9.27
C ASP A 363 8.43 14.85 9.58
N GLN A 364 9.10 15.98 9.31
CA GLN A 364 10.50 16.21 9.67
C GLN A 364 10.68 16.93 11.01
N SER A 365 9.60 17.33 11.68
CA SER A 365 9.68 18.12 12.91
C SER A 365 10.12 17.29 14.13
N LYS A 366 10.01 15.97 14.05
CA LYS A 366 10.38 15.04 15.13
C LYS A 366 11.57 14.19 14.70
N PRO A 367 12.64 14.11 15.53
CA PRO A 367 13.73 13.20 15.25
C PRO A 367 13.20 11.76 15.22
N SER A 368 13.40 11.08 14.09
CA SER A 368 13.06 9.66 13.98
C SER A 368 14.07 8.84 14.79
N PRO A 369 13.62 7.86 15.59
CA PRO A 369 14.53 6.92 16.26
C PRO A 369 15.46 6.16 15.31
N LEU A 370 15.09 6.09 14.02
CA LEU A 370 15.79 5.34 12.98
C LEU A 370 16.81 6.17 12.16
N GLN A 371 17.21 7.38 12.60
CA GLN A 371 18.13 8.27 11.86
C GLN A 371 17.84 8.31 10.36
N GLN A 372 16.74 8.98 9.97
CA GLN A 372 16.35 9.01 8.58
C GLN A 372 17.07 10.12 7.80
N PRO A 373 17.40 9.89 6.52
CA PRO A 373 17.90 10.95 5.68
C PRO A 373 16.87 12.06 5.52
N GLU A 374 17.37 13.27 5.30
CA GLU A 374 16.56 14.41 4.88
C GLU A 374 15.75 14.05 3.62
N LEU A 375 14.60 14.71 3.44
CA LEU A 375 13.75 14.43 2.28
C LEU A 375 14.38 15.01 1.02
N ASN A 376 14.62 14.15 0.05
CA ASN A 376 14.99 14.53 -1.32
C ASN A 376 13.74 14.45 -2.22
N LEU A 377 13.45 15.54 -2.93
CA LEU A 377 12.35 15.63 -3.89
C LEU A 377 12.91 15.52 -5.32
N PRO A 378 12.39 14.64 -6.19
CA PRO A 378 12.87 14.53 -7.57
C PRO A 378 12.55 15.80 -8.37
N LEU A 379 13.55 16.34 -9.07
CA LEU A 379 13.41 17.49 -9.97
C LEU A 379 12.82 17.05 -11.31
N LEU A 380 11.50 16.95 -11.38
CA LEU A 380 10.76 16.62 -12.60
C LEU A 380 10.76 17.77 -13.64
N THR A 381 11.27 18.95 -13.28
CA THR A 381 11.61 20.04 -14.21
C THR A 381 12.86 19.77 -15.05
N CYS A 382 13.72 18.84 -14.62
CA CYS A 382 15.00 18.61 -15.27
C CYS A 382 14.81 18.00 -16.67
N THR A 383 15.23 18.73 -17.70
CA THR A 383 15.18 18.26 -19.11
C THR A 383 16.31 17.27 -19.42
N ARG A 384 17.32 17.16 -18.55
CA ARG A 384 18.38 16.16 -18.67
C ARG A 384 17.89 14.85 -18.04
N SER A 385 17.61 13.86 -18.88
CA SER A 385 17.35 12.49 -18.45
C SER A 385 18.47 12.00 -17.52
N ILE A 386 18.10 11.24 -16.48
CA ILE A 386 19.10 10.53 -15.68
C ILE A 386 19.63 9.39 -16.56
N SER A 387 20.81 9.56 -17.15
CA SER A 387 21.46 8.52 -17.93
C SER A 387 21.97 7.40 -17.02
N ASN A 388 22.01 6.17 -17.55
CA ASN A 388 22.62 4.99 -16.91
C ASN A 388 21.87 4.44 -15.69
N ILE A 389 20.55 4.60 -15.61
CA ILE A 389 19.74 3.85 -14.64
C ILE A 389 19.76 2.36 -15.01
N LYS A 390 20.05 1.52 -14.03
CA LYS A 390 20.01 0.06 -14.12
C LYS A 390 18.79 -0.49 -13.40
N LEU A 391 17.97 -1.26 -14.12
CA LEU A 391 16.75 -1.87 -13.63
C LEU A 391 16.97 -3.38 -13.47
N ALA A 392 17.10 -3.85 -12.23
CA ALA A 392 17.18 -5.26 -11.91
C ALA A 392 15.86 -5.96 -12.28
N LYS A 393 15.95 -7.00 -13.11
CA LYS A 393 14.83 -7.86 -13.51
C LYS A 393 15.21 -9.31 -13.23
N TYR A 394 14.34 -10.05 -12.55
CA TYR A 394 14.43 -11.51 -12.47
C TYR A 394 13.39 -12.12 -13.41
N ALA A 395 13.83 -12.64 -14.56
CA ALA A 395 12.94 -13.04 -15.65
C ALA A 395 11.91 -14.10 -15.23
N LYS A 396 12.33 -15.16 -14.52
CA LYS A 396 11.41 -16.22 -14.05
C LYS A 396 10.27 -15.66 -13.22
N TRP A 397 10.57 -14.71 -12.34
CA TRP A 397 9.58 -14.08 -11.47
C TRP A 397 8.70 -13.06 -12.22
N PHE A 398 9.32 -12.26 -13.09
CA PHE A 398 8.61 -11.28 -13.92
C PHE A 398 7.59 -11.96 -14.85
N ASP A 399 7.96 -13.11 -15.40
CA ASP A 399 7.17 -13.85 -16.37
C ASP A 399 6.09 -14.74 -15.71
N ASP A 400 6.11 -14.92 -14.38
CA ASP A 400 5.02 -15.55 -13.59
C ASP A 400 3.83 -14.58 -13.39
N SER A 401 3.29 -14.12 -14.51
CA SER A 401 2.11 -13.26 -14.61
C SER A 401 1.33 -13.55 -15.89
N SER A 402 0.07 -13.12 -15.96
CA SER A 402 -0.72 -13.28 -17.19
C SER A 402 -0.03 -12.61 -18.37
N GLU A 403 -0.14 -13.22 -19.55
CA GLU A 403 0.54 -12.78 -20.78
C GLU A 403 0.35 -11.28 -21.08
N ASP A 404 -0.87 -10.75 -20.95
CA ASP A 404 -1.16 -9.33 -21.17
C ASP A 404 -0.30 -8.42 -20.28
N ILE A 405 -0.15 -8.78 -19.01
CA ILE A 405 0.63 -8.01 -18.03
C ILE A 405 2.12 -8.09 -18.39
N ARG A 406 2.64 -9.29 -18.60
CA ARG A 406 4.04 -9.50 -18.97
C ARG A 406 4.41 -8.71 -20.23
N ASN A 407 3.56 -8.74 -21.25
CA ASN A 407 3.77 -8.04 -22.51
C ASN A 407 3.72 -6.51 -22.33
N LEU A 408 2.75 -5.99 -21.58
CA LEU A 408 2.64 -4.54 -21.31
C LEU A 408 3.80 -4.01 -20.47
N CYS A 409 4.18 -4.72 -19.40
CA CYS A 409 5.33 -4.36 -18.59
C CYS A 409 6.64 -4.47 -19.38
N GLY A 410 6.80 -5.51 -20.21
CA GLY A 410 7.94 -5.65 -21.12
C GLY A 410 8.04 -4.49 -22.11
N LYS A 411 6.91 -4.07 -22.70
CA LYS A 411 6.85 -2.89 -23.58
C LYS A 411 7.23 -1.60 -22.84
N ALA A 412 6.81 -1.44 -21.58
CA ALA A 412 7.21 -0.28 -20.77
C ALA A 412 8.73 -0.24 -20.56
N LEU A 413 9.39 -1.37 -20.28
CA LEU A 413 10.85 -1.43 -20.17
C LEU A 413 11.54 -1.09 -21.50
N GLN A 414 11.02 -1.58 -22.63
CA GLN A 414 11.53 -1.23 -23.97
C GLN A 414 11.40 0.27 -24.25
N MET A 415 10.29 0.90 -23.84
CA MET A 415 10.09 2.34 -23.97
C MET A 415 11.09 3.13 -23.12
N LEU A 416 11.34 2.71 -21.87
CA LEU A 416 12.34 3.34 -20.99
C LEU A 416 13.75 3.23 -21.58
N LYS A 417 14.11 2.07 -22.14
CA LYS A 417 15.38 1.90 -22.85
C LYS A 417 15.49 2.80 -24.08
N ALA A 418 14.45 2.81 -24.92
CA ALA A 418 14.46 3.59 -26.17
C ALA A 418 14.48 5.11 -25.91
N GLN A 419 13.77 5.60 -24.89
CA GLN A 419 13.68 7.04 -24.59
C GLN A 419 14.84 7.56 -23.73
N TYR A 420 15.32 6.77 -22.78
CA TYR A 420 16.24 7.24 -21.75
C TYR A 420 17.56 6.46 -21.67
N GLY A 421 17.72 5.39 -22.44
CA GLY A 421 18.90 4.52 -22.39
C GLY A 421 19.01 3.75 -21.07
N TRP A 422 17.90 3.55 -20.36
CA TRP A 422 17.89 2.77 -19.12
C TRP A 422 18.03 1.29 -19.44
N GLU A 423 18.96 0.62 -18.77
CA GLU A 423 19.29 -0.78 -19.05
C GLU A 423 18.65 -1.70 -18.03
N THR A 424 18.12 -2.82 -18.49
CA THR A 424 17.68 -3.91 -17.62
C THR A 424 18.86 -4.85 -17.34
N VAL A 425 19.13 -5.11 -16.08
CA VAL A 425 20.15 -6.07 -15.63
C VAL A 425 19.44 -7.32 -15.12
N GLU A 426 19.80 -8.47 -15.67
CA GLU A 426 19.27 -9.75 -15.19
C GLU A 426 19.87 -10.09 -13.82
N VAL A 427 19.02 -10.42 -12.86
CA VAL A 427 19.40 -10.83 -11.51
C VAL A 427 18.56 -12.02 -11.07
N THR A 428 19.01 -12.73 -10.06
CA THR A 428 18.23 -13.75 -9.37
C THR A 428 17.76 -13.21 -8.02
N VAL A 429 16.45 -13.23 -7.79
CA VAL A 429 15.86 -12.99 -6.46
C VAL A 429 15.51 -14.36 -5.87
N PRO A 430 16.36 -14.94 -5.03
CA PRO A 430 16.13 -16.27 -4.47
C PRO A 430 15.07 -16.23 -3.38
N GLU A 431 14.58 -17.41 -3.02
CA GLU A 431 13.75 -17.59 -1.81
C GLU A 431 12.46 -16.73 -1.78
N ILE A 432 11.82 -16.49 -2.93
CA ILE A 432 10.60 -15.67 -3.02
C ILE A 432 9.43 -16.29 -2.26
N GLU A 433 9.28 -17.63 -2.32
CA GLU A 433 8.20 -18.32 -1.60
C GLU A 433 8.43 -18.26 -0.09
N GLU A 434 9.67 -18.42 0.34
CA GLU A 434 10.11 -18.24 1.72
C GLU A 434 9.85 -16.81 2.20
N MET A 435 10.15 -15.80 1.38
CA MET A 435 9.83 -14.39 1.66
C MET A 435 8.32 -14.20 1.85
N ARG A 436 7.49 -14.79 0.97
CA ARG A 436 6.02 -14.74 1.08
C ARG A 436 5.54 -15.38 2.39
N LEU A 437 6.07 -16.54 2.74
CA LEU A 437 5.70 -17.26 3.96
C LEU A 437 6.16 -16.53 5.23
N ALA A 438 7.40 -16.04 5.26
CA ALA A 438 7.94 -15.24 6.35
C ALA A 438 7.14 -13.95 6.58
N HIS A 439 6.74 -13.28 5.48
CA HIS A 439 5.85 -12.13 5.53
C HIS A 439 4.48 -12.49 6.13
N TYR A 440 3.87 -13.57 5.65
CA TYR A 440 2.57 -14.03 6.12
C TYR A 440 2.57 -14.40 7.61
N VAL A 441 3.62 -15.11 8.07
CA VAL A 441 3.82 -15.41 9.49
C VAL A 441 3.99 -14.14 10.31
N THR A 442 4.87 -13.23 9.89
CA THR A 442 5.13 -11.98 10.63
C THR A 442 3.87 -11.13 10.77
N MET A 443 3.21 -10.85 9.64
CA MET A 443 2.01 -10.03 9.58
C MET A 443 0.87 -10.65 10.40
N GLY A 444 0.66 -11.97 10.28
CA GLY A 444 -0.36 -12.68 11.05
C GLY A 444 -0.12 -12.67 12.56
N SER A 445 1.12 -12.94 12.98
CA SER A 445 1.50 -12.93 14.40
C SER A 445 1.33 -11.55 15.03
N GLU A 446 1.78 -10.49 14.36
CA GLU A 446 1.63 -9.11 14.86
C GLU A 446 0.16 -8.68 14.93
N CYS A 447 -0.64 -9.03 13.92
CA CYS A 447 -2.06 -8.70 13.86
C CYS A 447 -2.84 -9.35 15.00
N THR A 448 -2.63 -10.65 15.22
CA THR A 448 -3.31 -11.38 16.30
C THR A 448 -2.88 -10.91 17.68
N ALA A 449 -1.59 -10.66 17.90
CA ALA A 449 -1.08 -10.11 19.17
C ALA A 449 -1.69 -8.74 19.47
N SER A 450 -1.80 -7.86 18.47
CA SER A 450 -2.30 -6.49 18.64
C SER A 450 -3.80 -6.43 18.88
N LEU A 451 -4.54 -7.41 18.35
CA LEU A 451 -5.98 -7.51 18.48
C LEU A 451 -6.43 -8.35 19.68
N ALA A 452 -5.54 -9.07 20.36
CA ALA A 452 -5.86 -10.02 21.44
C ALA A 452 -6.83 -9.43 22.47
N LYS A 453 -6.50 -8.25 23.03
CA LYS A 453 -7.33 -7.57 24.04
C LYS A 453 -8.79 -7.31 23.62
N TYR A 454 -9.02 -7.14 22.31
CA TYR A 454 -10.35 -6.93 21.75
C TYR A 454 -11.03 -8.26 21.46
N LEU A 455 -10.31 -9.19 20.83
CA LEU A 455 -10.84 -10.47 20.39
C LEU A 455 -11.20 -11.40 21.55
N ASP A 456 -10.50 -11.31 22.68
CA ASP A 456 -10.73 -12.18 23.84
C ASP A 456 -12.05 -11.85 24.57
N ASN A 457 -12.53 -10.61 24.44
CA ASN A 457 -13.73 -10.11 25.13
C ASN A 457 -14.93 -9.93 24.19
N MET A 458 -14.82 -10.33 22.92
CA MET A 458 -15.80 -10.03 21.89
C MET A 458 -16.50 -11.28 21.35
N SER A 459 -17.79 -11.15 21.05
CA SER A 459 -18.50 -12.18 20.31
C SER A 459 -17.94 -12.33 18.90
N ARG A 460 -17.62 -13.56 18.50
CA ARG A 460 -17.12 -13.87 17.15
C ARG A 460 -18.13 -13.53 16.03
N SER A 461 -19.40 -13.33 16.37
CA SER A 461 -20.43 -12.87 15.42
C SER A 461 -20.18 -11.46 14.88
N GLU A 462 -19.34 -10.68 15.56
CA GLU A 462 -18.97 -9.30 15.18
C GLU A 462 -17.94 -9.24 14.05
N ILE A 463 -17.29 -10.37 13.74
CA ILE A 463 -16.15 -10.45 12.83
C ILE A 463 -16.59 -11.13 11.53
N GLY A 464 -16.14 -10.60 10.38
CA GLY A 464 -16.32 -11.22 9.07
C GLY A 464 -15.81 -12.65 9.02
N TRP A 465 -16.51 -13.51 8.28
CA TRP A 465 -16.18 -14.94 8.19
C TRP A 465 -14.80 -15.19 7.55
N ASP A 466 -14.44 -14.40 6.55
CA ASP A 466 -13.13 -14.39 5.91
C ASP A 466 -12.02 -14.00 6.89
N VAL A 467 -12.23 -12.94 7.67
CA VAL A 467 -11.28 -12.50 8.71
C VAL A 467 -11.15 -13.56 9.81
N ARG A 468 -12.22 -14.24 10.20
CA ARG A 468 -12.16 -15.34 11.19
C ARG A 468 -11.33 -16.52 10.70
N ILE A 469 -11.45 -16.88 9.42
CA ILE A 469 -10.59 -17.90 8.79
C ILE A 469 -9.13 -17.42 8.81
N GLY A 470 -8.86 -16.19 8.39
CA GLY A 470 -7.52 -15.60 8.41
C GLY A 470 -6.90 -15.57 9.81
N LEU A 471 -7.65 -15.09 10.81
CA LEU A 471 -7.22 -15.07 12.22
C LEU A 471 -6.96 -16.47 12.78
N SER A 472 -7.72 -17.48 12.37
CA SER A 472 -7.49 -18.87 12.77
C SER A 472 -6.16 -19.39 12.21
N ALA A 473 -5.84 -19.06 10.95
CA ALA A 473 -4.53 -19.35 10.36
C ALA A 473 -3.40 -18.60 11.09
N TYR A 474 -3.58 -17.30 11.35
CA TYR A 474 -2.58 -16.49 12.05
C TYR A 474 -2.27 -16.99 13.47
N ARG A 475 -3.30 -17.41 14.23
CA ARG A 475 -3.14 -17.98 15.58
C ARG A 475 -2.43 -19.34 15.60
N SER A 476 -2.29 -20.00 14.45
CA SER A 476 -1.62 -21.30 14.34
C SER A 476 -0.09 -21.19 14.21
N PHE A 477 0.44 -19.97 14.11
CA PHE A 477 1.89 -19.75 14.05
C PHE A 477 2.49 -19.77 15.46
N SER A 478 3.56 -20.55 15.61
CA SER A 478 4.30 -20.65 16.86
C SER A 478 5.33 -19.52 17.00
N SER A 479 5.89 -19.35 18.21
CA SER A 479 7.04 -18.48 18.42
C SER A 479 8.26 -18.89 17.58
N ARG A 480 8.46 -20.19 17.35
CA ARG A 480 9.49 -20.73 16.44
C ARG A 480 9.26 -20.27 15.00
N ASP A 481 8.01 -20.33 14.52
CA ASP A 481 7.66 -19.86 13.17
C ASP A 481 8.01 -18.36 13.03
N TYR A 482 7.64 -17.55 14.02
CA TYR A 482 7.92 -16.12 14.01
C TYR A 482 9.41 -15.79 14.04
N LEU A 483 10.20 -16.48 14.88
CA LEU A 483 11.65 -16.29 14.95
C LEU A 483 12.33 -16.68 13.63
N ASN A 484 11.94 -17.82 13.03
CA ASN A 484 12.47 -18.24 11.74
C ASN A 484 12.06 -17.29 10.61
N ALA A 485 10.85 -16.73 10.64
CA ALA A 485 10.44 -15.68 9.71
C ALA A 485 11.32 -14.42 9.81
N GLN A 486 11.78 -14.06 11.01
CA GLN A 486 12.70 -12.93 11.17
C GLN A 486 14.13 -13.25 10.67
N ARG A 487 14.56 -14.51 10.74
CA ARG A 487 15.83 -14.95 10.13
C ARG A 487 15.75 -14.91 8.61
N LEU A 488 14.64 -15.39 8.03
CA LEU A 488 14.35 -15.25 6.60
C LEU A 488 14.29 -13.78 6.18
N ARG A 489 13.75 -12.89 7.01
CA ARG A 489 13.81 -11.44 6.75
C ARG A 489 15.26 -10.95 6.68
N CYS A 490 16.14 -11.37 7.58
CA CYS A 490 17.57 -11.03 7.54
C CYS A 490 18.21 -11.45 6.21
N ARG A 491 17.96 -12.69 5.75
CA ARG A 491 18.41 -13.19 4.45
C ARG A 491 17.91 -12.33 3.29
N GLN A 492 16.61 -12.03 3.28
CA GLN A 492 16.00 -11.23 2.21
C GLN A 492 16.56 -9.80 2.17
N MET A 493 16.83 -9.19 3.33
CA MET A 493 17.51 -7.90 3.39
C MET A 493 18.91 -7.97 2.77
N TYR A 494 19.67 -9.02 3.07
CA TYR A 494 21.00 -9.24 2.47
C TYR A 494 20.93 -9.37 0.95
N PHE A 495 20.03 -10.21 0.42
CA PHE A 495 19.89 -10.41 -1.03
C PHE A 495 19.53 -9.11 -1.75
N HIS A 496 18.57 -8.36 -1.22
CA HIS A 496 18.15 -7.10 -1.83
C HIS A 496 19.26 -6.05 -1.75
N GLU A 497 20.02 -5.98 -0.64
CA GLU A 497 21.18 -5.09 -0.54
C GLU A 497 22.23 -5.41 -1.61
N ARG A 498 22.56 -6.68 -1.83
CA ARG A 498 23.49 -7.13 -2.88
C ARG A 498 22.96 -6.80 -4.29
N ILE A 499 21.68 -7.04 -4.57
CA ILE A 499 21.06 -6.69 -5.85
C ILE A 499 21.15 -5.18 -6.11
N PHE A 500 20.95 -4.36 -5.07
CA PHE A 500 21.08 -2.91 -5.17
C PHE A 500 22.51 -2.41 -5.37
N GLU A 501 23.55 -3.24 -5.21
CA GLU A 501 24.90 -2.89 -5.65
C GLU A 501 25.04 -2.94 -7.18
N ALA A 502 24.23 -3.78 -7.85
CA ALA A 502 24.26 -3.94 -9.30
C ALA A 502 23.24 -3.06 -10.03
N ALA A 503 22.17 -2.60 -9.36
CA ALA A 503 21.05 -1.88 -9.95
C ALA A 503 20.47 -0.77 -9.05
N ASP A 504 19.79 0.20 -9.66
CA ASP A 504 19.16 1.33 -8.96
C ASP A 504 17.72 1.02 -8.49
N ALA A 505 17.02 0.15 -9.22
CA ALA A 505 15.66 -0.27 -8.90
C ALA A 505 15.41 -1.73 -9.34
N ILE A 506 14.53 -2.42 -8.63
CA ILE A 506 14.00 -3.73 -9.03
C ILE A 506 12.66 -3.51 -9.71
N VAL A 507 12.47 -4.06 -10.90
CA VAL A 507 11.25 -3.92 -11.71
C VAL A 507 10.52 -5.25 -11.87
N THR A 508 9.24 -5.24 -11.52
CA THR A 508 8.31 -6.37 -11.70
C THR A 508 6.91 -5.84 -12.00
N PRO A 509 6.01 -6.63 -12.60
CA PRO A 509 4.59 -6.33 -12.59
C PRO A 509 4.09 -6.08 -11.17
N MET A 510 3.02 -5.29 -10.97
CA MET A 510 2.47 -5.10 -9.62
C MET A 510 1.61 -6.29 -9.16
N THR A 511 0.92 -6.94 -10.10
CA THR A 511 0.04 -8.08 -9.81
C THR A 511 0.28 -9.18 -10.85
N GLY A 512 0.11 -10.44 -10.45
CA GLY A 512 0.16 -11.56 -11.41
C GLY A 512 -1.04 -11.62 -12.36
N CYS A 513 -2.12 -10.88 -12.05
CA CYS A 513 -3.40 -10.94 -12.74
C CYS A 513 -4.14 -9.59 -12.76
N ALA A 514 -4.81 -9.27 -13.88
CA ALA A 514 -5.61 -8.04 -14.04
C ALA A 514 -7.10 -8.28 -13.81
N ARG A 515 -7.54 -9.55 -13.89
CA ARG A 515 -8.94 -9.96 -13.82
C ARG A 515 -9.22 -10.63 -12.49
N ALA A 516 -9.16 -9.88 -11.40
CA ALA A 516 -9.73 -10.34 -10.14
C ALA A 516 -11.25 -10.06 -10.17
N THR A 517 -12.05 -11.10 -10.40
CA THR A 517 -13.48 -11.08 -10.03
C THR A 517 -13.58 -11.28 -8.51
N ASP A 518 -14.77 -11.18 -7.93
CA ASP A 518 -15.02 -11.46 -6.49
C ASP A 518 -14.51 -12.84 -6.01
N HIS A 519 -14.03 -13.70 -6.93
CA HIS A 519 -13.65 -15.09 -6.73
C HIS A 519 -12.17 -15.41 -7.02
N HIS A 520 -11.30 -14.42 -7.24
CA HIS A 520 -9.88 -14.65 -7.59
C HIS A 520 -8.90 -14.00 -6.60
N HIS A 521 -7.93 -14.80 -6.12
CA HIS A 521 -6.76 -14.29 -5.40
C HIS A 521 -5.70 -13.85 -6.41
N CYS A 522 -5.16 -12.65 -6.21
CA CYS A 522 -4.07 -12.14 -7.01
C CYS A 522 -2.82 -12.06 -6.14
N SER A 523 -1.75 -12.75 -6.53
CA SER A 523 -0.43 -12.60 -5.93
C SER A 523 0.15 -11.23 -6.30
N SER A 524 0.76 -10.56 -5.32
CA SER A 524 1.32 -9.22 -5.45
C SER A 524 2.82 -9.26 -5.75
N PHE A 525 3.26 -8.39 -6.65
CA PHE A 525 4.67 -8.14 -7.00
C PHE A 525 4.88 -6.62 -7.02
N ALA A 526 6.10 -6.08 -7.03
CA ALA A 526 6.29 -4.65 -6.83
C ALA A 526 7.56 -4.09 -7.44
N VAL A 527 7.51 -2.83 -7.85
CA VAL A 527 8.72 -2.04 -8.08
C VAL A 527 9.30 -1.65 -6.71
N VAL A 528 10.50 -2.13 -6.41
CA VAL A 528 11.25 -1.75 -5.21
C VAL A 528 12.39 -0.85 -5.66
N ILE A 529 12.28 0.43 -5.34
CA ILE A 529 13.32 1.42 -5.62
C ILE A 529 14.27 1.45 -4.43
N ARG A 530 15.58 1.49 -4.68
CA ARG A 530 16.57 1.69 -3.62
C ARG A 530 16.28 3.02 -2.93
N SER A 531 15.99 2.98 -1.62
CA SER A 531 16.00 4.20 -0.82
C SER A 531 17.47 4.49 -0.50
N TYR A 532 17.96 5.62 -0.99
CA TYR A 532 19.28 6.14 -0.59
C TYR A 532 19.20 6.77 0.81
#